data_AF-A0A0J9XF81-F1
#
_entry.id   AF-A0A0J9XF81-F1
#
_cell.length_a   1.000
_cell.length_b   1.000
_cell.length_c   1.000
_cell.angle_alpha   90.00
_cell.angle_beta   90.00
_cell.angle_gamma   90.00
#
_symmetry.space_group_name_H-M   'P 1'
#
loop_
_entity.id
_entity.type
_entity.pdbx_description
1 polymer ?
#
loop_
_entity_poly.entity_id
_entity_poly.type
_entity_poly.pdbx_seq_one_letter_code
_entity_poly.pdbx_strand_id
1 'polypeptide(L)'
;MGFGQFDFICTKAALPLCPLVGPYSSNEPTGSAAVGVFAECFARSIDLANTMIFQIGNAFINIGALAVIVIIIINIRTKYTAIGRREILDFFFMYLVVTALSLVIDSGVVPPGSSPYPYFVAVHCGFSSAACWCLMINGLLGFQLWEDGTPRAVMLTRASSIAIWALTFVFALLTFQDWGGAAFSHTQTTALFVVLYILNALFVFIYVVSQIVLTIFVLRDLWAFGAVALGIIFFIIGQVLLYAFSKVICTNVKHYLDGLFFASLCNVFTIMMVYKYWDMITTEDLEFSVSNKESTWEVKELLEDSRRYDNDSDYNSVYPSNHY
;
A
#
# COMPACT_ATOMS: atom_id res chain seq x y z
N MET A 1 12.86 -23.17 -20.13
CA MET A 1 12.27 -22.43 -19.00
C MET A 1 11.68 -23.44 -18.05
N GLY A 2 12.28 -23.63 -16.87
CA GLY A 2 11.71 -24.44 -15.80
C GLY A 2 10.70 -23.62 -14.99
N PHE A 3 9.66 -24.26 -14.47
CA PHE A 3 8.74 -23.64 -13.52
C PHE A 3 9.50 -23.17 -12.28
N GLY A 4 9.27 -21.93 -11.84
CA GLY A 4 9.91 -21.36 -10.63
C GLY A 4 11.31 -20.76 -10.81
N GLN A 5 11.79 -20.60 -12.05
CA GLN A 5 13.02 -19.86 -12.35
C GLN A 5 12.71 -18.37 -12.56
N PHE A 6 13.52 -17.50 -11.96
CA PHE A 6 13.37 -16.04 -12.08
C PHE A 6 14.02 -15.44 -13.33
N ASP A 7 14.67 -16.25 -14.16
CA ASP A 7 15.43 -15.82 -15.34
C ASP A 7 14.64 -14.89 -16.26
N PHE A 8 13.41 -15.27 -16.63
CA PHE A 8 12.54 -14.44 -17.50
C PHE A 8 12.13 -13.10 -16.86
N ILE A 9 11.94 -13.08 -15.54
CA ILE A 9 11.52 -11.89 -14.80
C ILE A 9 12.72 -10.95 -14.64
N CYS A 10 13.84 -11.49 -14.20
CA CYS A 10 15.04 -10.74 -13.84
C CYS A 10 15.82 -10.21 -15.04
N THR A 11 15.77 -10.89 -16.19
CA THR A 11 16.33 -10.35 -17.45
C THR A 11 15.57 -9.12 -17.95
N LYS A 12 14.29 -8.98 -17.59
CA LYS A 12 13.43 -7.90 -18.08
C LYS A 12 13.26 -6.74 -17.12
N ALA A 13 13.15 -7.02 -15.82
CA ALA A 13 12.87 -6.02 -14.79
C ALA A 13 13.99 -6.00 -13.76
N ALA A 14 14.48 -4.81 -13.41
CA ALA A 14 15.58 -4.62 -12.46
C ALA A 14 15.12 -4.71 -10.99
N LEU A 15 14.46 -5.82 -10.62
CA LEU A 15 13.94 -6.02 -9.27
C LEU A 15 15.07 -6.26 -8.24
N PRO A 16 14.91 -5.81 -6.98
CA PRO A 16 15.92 -5.96 -5.95
C PRO A 16 16.23 -7.40 -5.54
N LEU A 17 15.35 -8.36 -5.87
CA LEU A 17 15.61 -9.79 -5.65
C LEU A 17 16.56 -10.40 -6.68
N CYS A 18 16.68 -9.80 -7.86
CA CYS A 18 17.35 -10.40 -9.00
C CYS A 18 18.88 -10.56 -8.85
N PRO A 19 19.60 -9.62 -8.19
CA PRO A 19 21.02 -9.82 -7.87
C PRO A 19 21.29 -10.96 -6.88
N LEU A 20 20.26 -11.49 -6.22
CA LEU A 20 20.37 -12.55 -5.20
C LEU A 20 19.93 -13.92 -5.71
N VAL A 21 19.65 -14.06 -7.00
CA VAL A 21 19.07 -15.28 -7.57
C VAL A 21 19.74 -15.61 -8.89
N GLY A 22 20.10 -16.89 -9.09
CA GLY A 22 20.86 -17.37 -10.25
C GLY A 22 22.39 -17.26 -10.08
N PRO A 23 23.18 -17.60 -11.10
CA PRO A 23 22.78 -17.91 -12.49
C PRO A 23 22.20 -19.32 -12.66
N TYR A 24 21.26 -19.48 -13.60
CA TYR A 24 20.65 -20.77 -13.98
C TYR A 24 21.31 -21.42 -15.21
N SER A 25 22.29 -20.75 -15.81
CA SER A 25 23.05 -21.18 -16.98
C SER A 25 24.54 -21.28 -16.65
N SER A 26 25.20 -22.33 -17.15
CA SER A 26 26.59 -22.69 -16.84
C SER A 26 27.67 -21.85 -17.54
N ASN A 27 27.29 -20.84 -18.35
CA ASN A 27 28.17 -20.27 -19.38
C ASN A 27 28.52 -18.76 -19.23
N GLU A 28 28.44 -18.14 -18.05
CA GLU A 28 28.97 -16.78 -17.81
C GLU A 28 29.51 -16.60 -16.36
N PRO A 29 30.42 -15.63 -16.08
CA PRO A 29 31.80 -15.93 -15.66
C PRO A 29 32.03 -16.06 -14.15
N THR A 30 33.04 -16.87 -13.85
CA THR A 30 33.65 -17.11 -12.54
C THR A 30 34.43 -15.86 -12.09
N GLY A 31 33.84 -15.07 -11.19
CA GLY A 31 34.46 -13.91 -10.56
C GLY A 31 33.67 -13.44 -9.34
N SER A 32 34.07 -12.36 -8.68
CA SER A 32 33.39 -11.77 -7.50
C SER A 32 31.95 -11.26 -7.77
N ALA A 33 31.41 -11.49 -8.96
CA ALA A 33 30.02 -11.33 -9.39
C ALA A 33 29.41 -12.70 -9.80
N ALA A 34 29.57 -13.73 -8.96
CA ALA A 34 29.20 -15.12 -9.24
C ALA A 34 27.72 -15.48 -8.99
N VAL A 35 26.90 -14.54 -8.49
CA VAL A 35 25.51 -14.77 -8.08
C VAL A 35 24.65 -13.60 -8.58
N GLY A 36 23.50 -13.90 -9.17
CA GLY A 36 22.52 -12.90 -9.62
C GLY A 36 22.29 -12.82 -11.12
N VAL A 37 21.04 -12.59 -11.52
CA VAL A 37 20.63 -12.27 -12.90
C VAL A 37 20.33 -10.78 -12.98
N PHE A 38 20.97 -10.08 -13.92
CA PHE A 38 20.75 -8.65 -14.13
C PHE A 38 19.80 -8.39 -15.30
N ALA A 39 19.06 -7.28 -15.23
CA ALA A 39 18.21 -6.84 -16.31
C ALA A 39 19.06 -6.37 -17.51
N GLU A 40 18.62 -6.72 -18.72
CA GLU A 40 19.30 -6.33 -19.97
C GLU A 40 19.31 -4.80 -20.19
N CYS A 41 18.34 -4.10 -19.61
CA CYS A 41 18.21 -2.66 -19.68
C CYS A 41 17.75 -2.13 -18.33
N PHE A 42 18.51 -1.20 -17.74
CA PHE A 42 18.17 -0.50 -16.51
C PHE A 42 18.44 1.00 -16.65
N ALA A 43 17.83 1.80 -15.78
CA ALA A 43 18.00 3.25 -15.75
C ALA A 43 19.43 3.62 -15.30
N ARG A 44 20.03 4.62 -15.98
CA ARG A 44 21.39 5.09 -15.68
C ARG A 44 21.49 5.60 -14.23
N SER A 45 22.54 5.20 -13.52
CA SER A 45 22.90 5.76 -12.21
C SER A 45 23.53 7.14 -12.36
N ILE A 46 23.32 8.01 -11.37
CA ILE A 46 23.99 9.31 -11.29
C ILE A 46 24.89 9.29 -10.06
N ASP A 47 26.10 9.80 -10.21
CA ASP A 47 27.00 10.05 -9.09
C ASP A 47 26.71 11.43 -8.52
N LEU A 48 26.29 11.46 -7.25
CA LEU A 48 26.03 12.68 -6.51
C LEU A 48 26.90 12.65 -5.25
N ALA A 49 27.84 13.60 -5.14
CA ALA A 49 28.67 13.80 -3.96
C ALA A 49 29.36 12.51 -3.43
N ASN A 50 30.07 11.77 -4.30
CA ASN A 50 30.74 10.49 -4.02
C ASN A 50 29.79 9.33 -3.65
N THR A 51 28.50 9.44 -3.98
CA THR A 51 27.52 8.36 -3.82
C THR A 51 26.82 8.08 -5.14
N MET A 52 26.88 6.83 -5.62
CA MET A 52 26.13 6.41 -6.80
C MET A 52 24.70 6.08 -6.41
N ILE A 53 23.74 6.85 -6.93
CA ILE A 53 22.32 6.61 -6.72
C ILE A 53 21.77 5.86 -7.92
N PHE A 54 21.15 4.72 -7.65
CA PHE A 54 20.50 3.90 -8.68
C PHE A 54 19.04 4.32 -8.86
N GLN A 55 18.51 4.13 -10.08
CA GLN A 55 17.08 4.25 -10.39
C GLN A 55 16.37 5.50 -9.83
N ILE A 56 16.95 6.68 -10.06
CA ILE A 56 16.50 7.94 -9.47
C ILE A 56 15.04 8.26 -9.78
N GLY A 57 14.55 7.93 -10.98
CA GLY A 57 13.14 8.11 -11.33
C GLY A 57 12.21 7.36 -10.37
N ASN A 58 12.52 6.09 -10.08
CA ASN A 58 11.74 5.27 -9.16
C ASN A 58 11.83 5.81 -7.72
N ALA A 59 13.01 6.31 -7.32
CA ALA A 59 13.20 6.94 -6.00
C ALA A 59 12.28 8.15 -5.80
N PHE A 60 12.13 9.03 -6.81
CA PHE A 60 11.20 10.16 -6.73
C PHE A 60 9.74 9.72 -6.55
N ILE A 61 9.32 8.67 -7.25
CA ILE A 61 7.96 8.11 -7.11
C ILE A 61 7.77 7.53 -5.71
N ASN A 62 8.75 6.78 -5.19
CA ASN A 62 8.66 6.21 -3.84
C ASN A 62 8.64 7.29 -2.75
N ILE A 63 9.37 8.40 -2.90
CA ILE A 63 9.27 9.56 -1.99
C ILE A 63 7.87 10.19 -2.05
N GLY A 64 7.34 10.40 -3.25
CA GLY A 64 5.97 10.90 -3.43
C GLY A 64 4.92 9.94 -2.84
N ALA A 65 5.12 8.63 -3.03
CA ALA A 65 4.29 7.58 -2.47
C ALA A 65 4.25 7.65 -0.94
N LEU A 66 5.41 7.79 -0.27
CA LEU A 66 5.49 7.93 1.18
C LEU A 66 4.66 9.13 1.67
N ALA A 67 4.78 10.29 1.00
CA ALA A 67 3.98 11.47 1.35
C ALA A 67 2.47 11.21 1.22
N VAL A 68 2.03 10.60 0.11
CA VAL A 68 0.62 10.25 -0.12
C VAL A 68 0.10 9.26 0.91
N ILE A 69 0.88 8.21 1.25
CA ILE A 69 0.50 7.21 2.25
C ILE A 69 0.36 7.86 3.64
N VAL A 70 1.26 8.77 4.01
CA VAL A 70 1.16 9.50 5.29
C VAL A 70 -0.12 10.34 5.36
N ILE A 71 -0.47 11.05 4.28
CA ILE A 71 -1.73 11.81 4.20
C ILE A 71 -2.94 10.87 4.35
N ILE A 72 -2.92 9.72 3.69
CA ILE A 72 -3.97 8.69 3.81
C ILE A 72 -4.11 8.22 5.27
N ILE A 73 -3.00 7.90 5.95
CA ILE A 73 -3.03 7.46 7.35
C ILE A 73 -3.63 8.54 8.27
N ILE A 74 -3.29 9.81 8.05
CA ILE A 74 -3.87 10.93 8.81
C ILE A 74 -5.39 10.99 8.57
N ASN A 75 -5.84 10.92 7.32
CA ASN A 75 -7.26 10.97 6.97
C ASN A 75 -8.07 9.78 7.52
N ILE A 76 -7.49 8.58 7.58
CA ILE A 76 -8.18 7.43 8.19
C ILE A 76 -8.34 7.62 9.70
N ARG A 77 -7.34 8.23 10.36
CA ARG A 77 -7.37 8.47 11.80
C ARG A 77 -8.39 9.53 12.24
N THR A 78 -8.83 10.42 11.35
CA THR A 78 -9.87 11.40 11.68
C THR A 78 -11.26 10.79 11.78
N LYS A 79 -11.52 9.61 11.20
CA LYS A 79 -12.80 8.89 11.36
C LYS A 79 -12.82 8.11 12.68
N TYR A 80 -13.88 8.25 13.48
CA TYR A 80 -13.96 7.64 14.83
C TYR A 80 -14.70 6.31 14.89
N THR A 81 -15.74 6.12 14.07
CA THR A 81 -16.65 4.95 14.11
C THR A 81 -16.60 4.05 12.88
N ALA A 82 -15.68 4.33 11.94
CA ALA A 82 -15.54 3.56 10.70
C ALA A 82 -15.22 2.07 10.89
N ILE A 83 -15.98 1.24 10.19
CA ILE A 83 -15.81 -0.22 10.07
C ILE A 83 -14.44 -0.53 9.45
N GLY A 84 -13.71 -1.46 10.05
CA GLY A 84 -12.42 -1.96 9.60
C GLY A 84 -11.29 -0.94 9.74
N ARG A 85 -11.51 0.16 10.47
CA ARG A 85 -10.53 1.26 10.55
C ARG A 85 -9.17 0.82 11.09
N ARG A 86 -9.12 -0.06 12.09
CA ARG A 86 -7.84 -0.49 12.69
C ARG A 86 -7.10 -1.44 11.76
N GLU A 87 -7.83 -2.31 11.10
CA GLU A 87 -7.37 -3.35 10.19
C GLU A 87 -6.84 -2.75 8.88
N ILE A 88 -7.52 -1.74 8.34
CA ILE A 88 -7.05 -1.05 7.14
C ILE A 88 -5.87 -0.13 7.44
N LEU A 89 -5.82 0.48 8.63
CA LEU A 89 -4.64 1.23 9.09
C LEU A 89 -3.41 0.32 9.15
N ASP A 90 -3.54 -0.90 9.68
CA ASP A 90 -2.44 -1.86 9.73
C ASP A 90 -1.92 -2.18 8.31
N PHE A 91 -2.80 -2.30 7.30
CA PHE A 91 -2.41 -2.42 5.89
C PHE A 91 -1.60 -1.21 5.38
N PHE A 92 -2.08 0.02 5.60
CA PHE A 92 -1.36 1.22 5.14
C PHE A 92 -0.02 1.42 5.87
N PHE A 93 0.09 1.01 7.14
CA PHE A 93 1.38 1.00 7.85
C PHE A 93 2.35 -0.02 7.25
N MET A 94 1.89 -1.23 6.92
CA MET A 94 2.74 -2.21 6.23
C MET A 94 3.18 -1.70 4.85
N TYR A 95 2.28 -1.10 4.08
CA TYR A 95 2.60 -0.54 2.77
C TYR A 95 3.57 0.65 2.86
N LEU A 96 3.48 1.48 3.91
CA LEU A 96 4.46 2.53 4.21
C LEU A 96 5.85 1.91 4.44
N VAL A 97 5.94 0.85 5.25
CA VAL A 97 7.20 0.14 5.50
C VAL A 97 7.76 -0.48 4.23
N VAL A 98 6.92 -1.14 3.41
CA VAL A 98 7.34 -1.69 2.10
C VAL A 98 7.92 -0.59 1.24
N THR A 99 7.21 0.51 1.05
CA THR A 99 7.64 1.62 0.19
C THR A 99 8.94 2.27 0.68
N ALA A 100 9.10 2.41 2.00
CA ALA A 100 10.34 2.92 2.60
C ALA A 100 11.51 1.97 2.36
N LEU A 101 11.31 0.65 2.49
CA LEU A 101 12.32 -0.35 2.18
C LEU A 101 12.65 -0.38 0.69
N SER A 102 11.65 -0.29 -0.20
CA SER A 102 11.88 -0.19 -1.65
C SER A 102 12.73 1.03 -1.98
N LEU A 103 12.45 2.19 -1.36
CA LEU A 103 13.26 3.39 -1.54
C LEU A 103 14.73 3.16 -1.14
N VAL A 104 14.99 2.55 0.02
CA VAL A 104 16.36 2.29 0.53
C VAL A 104 17.10 1.30 -0.36
N ILE A 105 16.43 0.24 -0.81
CA ILE A 105 17.05 -0.83 -1.60
C ILE A 105 17.26 -0.38 -3.05
N ASP A 106 16.24 0.20 -3.69
CA ASP A 106 16.28 0.58 -5.12
C ASP A 106 17.20 1.78 -5.38
N SER A 107 17.33 2.71 -4.42
CA SER A 107 18.29 3.82 -4.51
C SER A 107 19.75 3.39 -4.32
N GLY A 108 19.97 2.15 -3.87
CA GLY A 108 21.30 1.58 -3.62
C GLY A 108 22.00 2.12 -2.38
N VAL A 109 21.24 2.62 -1.39
CA VAL A 109 21.78 2.93 -0.05
C VAL A 109 22.44 1.69 0.57
N VAL A 110 21.88 0.51 0.28
CA VAL A 110 22.52 -0.78 0.53
C VAL A 110 23.01 -1.32 -0.81
N PRO A 111 24.33 -1.28 -1.10
CA PRO A 111 24.85 -1.71 -2.39
C PRO A 111 24.63 -3.21 -2.64
N PRO A 112 24.27 -3.62 -3.86
CA PRO A 112 24.24 -5.03 -4.24
C PRO A 112 25.65 -5.62 -4.10
N GLY A 113 25.76 -6.80 -3.47
CA GLY A 113 27.04 -7.44 -3.14
C GLY A 113 27.58 -7.12 -1.74
N SER A 114 26.94 -6.20 -1.00
CA SER A 114 27.22 -6.02 0.42
C SER A 114 26.56 -7.13 1.26
N SER A 115 27.22 -7.56 2.34
CA SER A 115 26.68 -8.55 3.29
C SER A 115 25.26 -8.24 3.82
N PRO A 116 24.87 -6.98 4.11
CA PRO A 116 23.50 -6.68 4.56
C PRO A 116 22.43 -6.77 3.47
N TYR A 117 22.78 -6.65 2.19
CA TYR A 117 21.82 -6.62 1.07
C TYR A 117 20.76 -7.75 1.09
N PRO A 118 21.13 -9.05 1.19
CA PRO A 118 20.15 -10.14 1.24
C PRO A 118 19.17 -10.06 2.41
N TYR A 119 19.59 -9.53 3.55
CA TYR A 119 18.72 -9.36 4.71
C TYR A 119 17.66 -8.29 4.47
N PHE A 120 18.06 -7.13 3.92
CA PHE A 120 17.11 -6.06 3.60
C PHE A 120 16.10 -6.49 2.54
N VAL A 121 16.55 -7.20 1.50
CA VAL A 121 15.65 -7.72 0.45
C VAL A 121 14.69 -8.76 1.03
N ALA A 122 15.17 -9.66 1.91
CA ALA A 122 14.30 -10.64 2.57
C ALA A 122 13.22 -9.96 3.44
N VAL A 123 13.58 -8.93 4.21
CA VAL A 123 12.61 -8.15 5.01
C VAL A 123 11.58 -7.48 4.12
N HIS A 124 12.00 -6.89 2.99
CA HIS A 124 11.11 -6.26 2.02
C HIS A 124 10.13 -7.26 1.40
N CYS A 125 10.59 -8.44 0.96
CA CYS A 125 9.73 -9.53 0.48
C CYS A 125 8.74 -10.00 1.55
N GLY A 126 9.20 -10.05 2.81
CA GLY A 126 8.39 -10.31 3.99
C GLY A 126 7.20 -9.37 4.11
N PHE A 127 7.48 -8.08 4.16
CA PHE A 127 6.45 -7.05 4.33
C PHE A 127 5.53 -6.95 3.11
N SER A 128 6.03 -7.18 1.89
CA SER A 128 5.21 -7.22 0.68
C SER A 128 4.14 -8.31 0.76
N SER A 129 4.51 -9.50 1.22
CA SER A 129 3.58 -10.63 1.34
C SER A 129 2.60 -10.45 2.50
N ALA A 130 3.06 -9.89 3.62
CA ALA A 130 2.20 -9.54 4.75
C ALA A 130 1.18 -8.45 4.38
N ALA A 131 1.57 -7.45 3.56
CA ALA A 131 0.66 -6.44 3.04
C ALA A 131 -0.43 -7.06 2.14
N CYS A 132 -0.08 -8.02 1.27
CA CYS A 132 -1.06 -8.74 0.45
C CYS A 132 -2.03 -9.57 1.29
N TRP A 133 -1.53 -10.26 2.32
CA TRP A 133 -2.36 -10.99 3.28
C TRP A 133 -3.31 -10.06 4.04
N CYS A 134 -2.80 -8.96 4.57
CA CYS A 134 -3.59 -7.97 5.28
C CYS A 134 -4.68 -7.37 4.37
N LEU A 135 -4.36 -7.08 3.10
CA LEU A 135 -5.32 -6.62 2.11
C LEU A 135 -6.45 -7.64 1.90
N MET A 136 -6.11 -8.92 1.74
CA MET A 136 -7.09 -10.00 1.60
C MET A 136 -8.03 -10.07 2.81
N ILE A 137 -7.49 -10.06 4.04
CA ILE A 137 -8.29 -10.09 5.26
C ILE A 137 -9.21 -8.87 5.34
N ASN A 138 -8.70 -7.67 5.05
CA ASN A 138 -9.50 -6.45 4.97
C ASN A 138 -10.66 -6.60 3.98
N GLY A 139 -10.45 -7.31 2.88
CA GLY A 139 -11.52 -7.53 1.91
C GLY A 139 -12.57 -8.56 2.30
N LEU A 140 -12.31 -9.37 3.31
CA LEU A 140 -13.29 -10.30 3.89
C LEU A 140 -14.12 -9.65 5.02
N LEU A 141 -13.61 -8.58 5.65
CA LEU A 141 -14.33 -7.84 6.70
C LEU A 141 -15.68 -7.29 6.22
N GLY A 142 -15.77 -6.92 4.95
CA GLY A 142 -17.00 -6.42 4.36
C GLY A 142 -18.18 -7.43 4.33
N PHE A 143 -17.90 -8.72 4.53
CA PHE A 143 -18.94 -9.75 4.66
C PHE A 143 -19.36 -10.01 6.12
N GLN A 144 -18.82 -9.27 7.08
CA GLN A 144 -19.13 -9.40 8.52
C GLN A 144 -18.94 -10.84 9.04
N LEU A 145 -17.96 -11.58 8.50
CA LEU A 145 -17.67 -12.96 8.92
C LEU A 145 -17.21 -13.05 10.39
N TRP A 146 -16.67 -11.95 10.94
CA TRP A 146 -16.31 -11.83 12.34
C TRP A 146 -16.63 -10.41 12.83
N GLU A 147 -16.80 -10.26 14.15
CA GLU A 147 -17.01 -8.96 14.78
C GLU A 147 -15.79 -8.06 14.59
N ASP A 148 -15.96 -7.06 13.73
CA ASP A 148 -14.99 -6.03 13.39
C ASP A 148 -14.65 -5.13 14.60
N GLY A 149 -13.41 -4.62 14.66
CA GLY A 149 -12.96 -3.71 15.71
C GLY A 149 -12.76 -4.34 17.10
N THR A 150 -13.14 -5.60 17.31
CA THR A 150 -12.83 -6.33 18.54
C THR A 150 -11.32 -6.46 18.71
N PRO A 151 -10.76 -6.28 19.94
CA PRO A 151 -9.31 -6.37 20.15
C PRO A 151 -8.75 -7.74 19.77
N ARG A 152 -9.58 -8.78 19.84
CA ARG A 152 -9.23 -10.14 19.39
C ARG A 152 -9.13 -10.24 17.88
N ALA A 153 -10.05 -9.66 17.12
CA ALA A 153 -9.99 -9.64 15.66
C ALA A 153 -8.74 -8.90 15.17
N VAL A 154 -8.48 -7.69 15.69
CA VAL A 154 -7.26 -6.92 15.35
C VAL A 154 -5.99 -7.68 15.72
N MET A 155 -5.95 -8.37 16.86
CA MET A 155 -4.79 -9.17 17.24
C MET A 155 -4.60 -10.37 16.29
N LEU A 156 -5.68 -11.00 15.85
CA LEU A 156 -5.64 -12.11 14.91
C LEU A 156 -5.15 -11.66 13.52
N THR A 157 -5.60 -10.51 13.02
CA THR A 157 -5.12 -9.96 11.74
C THR A 157 -3.63 -9.64 11.79
N ARG A 158 -3.16 -9.05 12.90
CA ARG A 158 -1.74 -8.76 13.13
C ARG A 158 -0.90 -10.03 13.27
N ALA A 159 -1.33 -10.98 14.10
CA ALA A 159 -0.62 -12.23 14.32
C ALA A 159 -0.52 -13.07 13.03
N SER A 160 -1.60 -13.14 12.25
CA SER A 160 -1.59 -13.84 10.96
C SER A 160 -0.71 -13.13 9.92
N SER A 161 -0.72 -11.79 9.88
CA SER A 161 0.18 -11.02 9.01
C SER A 161 1.65 -11.21 9.38
N ILE A 162 1.97 -11.25 10.68
CA ILE A 162 3.33 -11.56 11.17
C ILE A 162 3.73 -12.99 10.81
N ALA A 163 2.80 -13.95 10.86
CA ALA A 163 3.10 -15.33 10.45
C ALA A 163 3.44 -15.43 8.96
N ILE A 164 2.69 -14.76 8.08
CA ILE A 164 2.99 -14.70 6.64
C ILE A 164 4.29 -13.93 6.37
N TRP A 165 4.52 -12.83 7.09
CA TRP A 165 5.79 -12.11 7.05
C TRP A 165 6.97 -13.02 7.40
N ALA A 166 6.88 -13.75 8.52
CA ALA A 166 7.93 -14.65 8.98
C ALA A 166 8.16 -15.81 8.00
N LEU A 167 7.08 -16.39 7.45
CA LEU A 167 7.17 -17.44 6.44
C LEU A 167 7.95 -16.93 5.22
N THR A 168 7.50 -15.84 4.61
CA THR A 168 8.12 -15.30 3.40
C THR A 168 9.55 -14.81 3.65
N PHE A 169 9.83 -14.21 4.81
CA PHE A 169 11.17 -13.80 5.24
C PHE A 169 12.13 -14.99 5.40
N VAL A 170 11.72 -16.06 6.08
CA VAL A 170 12.56 -17.24 6.29
C VAL A 170 12.86 -17.93 4.96
N PHE A 171 11.85 -18.12 4.10
CA PHE A 171 12.06 -18.72 2.77
C PHE A 171 12.99 -17.86 1.89
N ALA A 172 12.88 -16.53 1.97
CA ALA A 172 13.79 -15.62 1.27
C ALA A 172 15.22 -15.74 1.79
N LEU A 173 15.43 -15.70 3.12
CA LEU A 173 16.77 -15.85 3.71
C LEU A 173 17.42 -17.20 3.42
N LEU A 174 16.66 -18.29 3.54
CA LEU A 174 17.17 -19.63 3.22
C LEU A 174 17.62 -19.72 1.76
N THR A 175 16.94 -19.01 0.86
CA THR A 175 17.29 -18.95 -0.57
C THR A 175 18.52 -18.08 -0.82
N PHE A 176 18.61 -16.90 -0.19
CA PHE A 176 19.70 -15.94 -0.43
C PHE A 176 21.02 -16.27 0.29
N GLN A 177 21.01 -17.15 1.29
CA GLN A 177 22.20 -17.53 2.05
C GLN A 177 22.63 -18.98 1.81
N ASP A 178 21.96 -19.71 0.89
CA ASP A 178 22.13 -21.16 0.66
C ASP A 178 22.02 -22.03 1.94
N TRP A 179 21.37 -21.54 3.00
CA TRP A 179 21.32 -22.24 4.28
C TRP A 179 20.40 -23.47 4.28
N GLY A 180 19.51 -23.60 3.29
CA GLY A 180 18.57 -24.73 3.20
C GLY A 180 19.06 -25.93 2.38
N GLY A 181 20.37 -25.98 2.05
CA GLY A 181 20.97 -27.12 1.36
C GLY A 181 20.45 -27.31 -0.07
N ALA A 182 20.43 -28.55 -0.57
CA ALA A 182 20.08 -28.86 -1.96
C ALA A 182 18.65 -28.45 -2.38
N ALA A 183 17.74 -28.21 -1.41
CA ALA A 183 16.37 -27.80 -1.70
C ALA A 183 16.18 -26.28 -1.80
N PHE A 184 17.07 -25.50 -1.17
CA PHE A 184 17.04 -24.04 -1.16
C PHE A 184 18.44 -23.52 -1.47
N SER A 185 18.68 -23.28 -2.75
CA SER A 185 19.90 -22.66 -3.22
C SER A 185 19.58 -21.52 -4.17
N HIS A 186 20.53 -20.61 -4.40
CA HIS A 186 20.46 -19.55 -5.41
C HIS A 186 19.98 -20.03 -6.80
N THR A 187 20.21 -21.30 -7.13
CA THR A 187 19.82 -21.93 -8.40
C THR A 187 18.47 -22.65 -8.37
N GLN A 188 17.93 -22.96 -7.17
CA GLN A 188 16.66 -23.63 -6.97
C GLN A 188 15.70 -22.74 -6.18
N THR A 189 15.03 -21.85 -6.91
CA THR A 189 14.19 -20.78 -6.34
C THR A 189 12.69 -21.03 -6.42
N THR A 190 12.29 -22.28 -6.66
CA THR A 190 10.88 -22.66 -6.85
C THR A 190 10.03 -22.29 -5.62
N ALA A 191 10.54 -22.55 -4.42
CA ALA A 191 9.83 -22.23 -3.18
C ALA A 191 9.62 -20.72 -2.99
N LEU A 192 10.67 -19.91 -3.24
CA LEU A 192 10.58 -18.45 -3.19
C LEU A 192 9.58 -17.92 -4.21
N PHE A 193 9.58 -18.47 -5.42
CA PHE A 193 8.62 -18.09 -6.47
C PHE A 193 7.17 -18.39 -6.07
N VAL A 194 6.90 -19.58 -5.53
CA VAL A 194 5.55 -19.95 -5.09
C VAL A 194 5.06 -18.99 -3.99
N VAL A 195 5.90 -18.73 -2.99
CA VAL A 195 5.54 -17.91 -1.84
C VAL A 195 5.41 -16.43 -2.19
N LEU A 196 6.31 -15.89 -3.02
CA LEU A 196 6.33 -14.45 -3.32
C LEU A 196 5.37 -14.06 -4.46
N TYR A 197 5.18 -14.92 -5.46
CA TYR A 197 4.35 -14.61 -6.63
C TYR A 197 3.00 -15.29 -6.56
N ILE A 198 2.96 -16.62 -6.46
CA ILE A 198 1.70 -17.38 -6.59
C ILE A 198 0.79 -17.10 -5.39
N LEU A 199 1.34 -17.17 -4.18
CA LEU A 199 0.57 -16.96 -2.96
C LEU A 199 0.08 -15.51 -2.83
N ASN A 200 0.93 -14.52 -3.13
CA ASN A 200 0.52 -13.12 -3.11
C ASN A 200 -0.50 -12.80 -4.22
N ALA A 201 -0.36 -13.38 -5.41
CA ALA A 201 -1.36 -13.25 -6.46
C ALA A 201 -2.71 -13.86 -6.04
N LEU A 202 -2.71 -14.98 -5.33
CA LEU A 202 -3.91 -15.57 -4.77
C LEU A 202 -4.59 -14.64 -3.75
N PHE A 203 -3.82 -14.02 -2.84
CA PHE A 203 -4.36 -13.08 -1.86
C PHE A 203 -5.01 -11.86 -2.52
N VAL A 204 -4.33 -11.26 -3.50
CA VAL A 204 -4.87 -10.14 -4.28
C VAL A 204 -6.10 -10.56 -5.08
N PHE A 205 -6.09 -11.76 -5.68
CA PHE A 205 -7.24 -12.28 -6.41
C PHE A 205 -8.46 -12.46 -5.51
N ILE A 206 -8.29 -13.06 -4.32
CA ILE A 206 -9.37 -13.21 -3.34
C ILE A 206 -9.91 -11.84 -2.94
N TYR A 207 -9.06 -10.86 -2.66
CA TYR A 207 -9.47 -9.49 -2.38
C TYR A 207 -10.30 -8.88 -3.52
N VAL A 208 -9.82 -8.97 -4.76
CA VAL A 208 -10.50 -8.40 -5.93
C VAL A 208 -11.87 -9.03 -6.13
N VAL A 209 -11.97 -10.36 -6.07
CA VAL A 209 -13.25 -11.06 -6.19
C VAL A 209 -14.18 -10.66 -5.04
N SER A 210 -13.67 -10.59 -3.81
CA SER A 210 -14.47 -10.22 -2.64
C SER A 210 -15.03 -8.79 -2.75
N GLN A 211 -14.22 -7.83 -3.23
CA GLN A 211 -14.68 -6.45 -3.45
C GLN A 211 -15.70 -6.32 -4.59
N ILE A 212 -15.50 -7.04 -5.69
CA ILE A 212 -16.45 -7.02 -6.81
C ILE A 212 -17.80 -7.59 -6.35
N VAL A 213 -17.79 -8.71 -5.60
CA VAL A 213 -19.02 -9.31 -5.07
C VAL A 213 -19.71 -8.35 -4.09
N LEU A 214 -18.96 -7.74 -3.17
CA LEU A 214 -19.53 -6.82 -2.19
C LEU A 214 -20.16 -5.59 -2.86
N THR A 215 -19.43 -4.94 -3.76
CA THR A 215 -19.91 -3.72 -4.44
C THR A 215 -21.14 -3.97 -5.29
N ILE A 216 -21.20 -5.08 -6.02
CA ILE A 216 -22.33 -5.39 -6.93
C ILE A 216 -23.54 -5.91 -6.16
N PHE A 217 -23.35 -6.89 -5.27
CA PHE A 217 -24.48 -7.62 -4.68
C PHE A 217 -24.96 -7.03 -3.35
N VAL A 218 -24.03 -6.53 -2.52
CA VAL A 218 -24.35 -6.04 -1.17
C VAL A 218 -24.60 -4.53 -1.21
N LEU A 219 -23.62 -3.75 -1.65
CA LEU A 219 -23.67 -2.28 -1.57
C LEU A 219 -24.52 -1.66 -2.70
N ARG A 220 -24.57 -2.31 -3.87
CA ARG A 220 -25.27 -1.84 -5.08
C ARG A 220 -24.93 -0.39 -5.47
N ASP A 221 -23.69 0.03 -5.21
CA ASP A 221 -23.18 1.35 -5.58
C ASP A 221 -22.17 1.25 -6.73
N LEU A 222 -22.52 1.92 -7.84
CA LEU A 222 -21.71 1.98 -9.05
C LEU A 222 -20.44 2.81 -8.87
N TRP A 223 -20.44 3.79 -7.98
CA TRP A 223 -19.25 4.62 -7.71
C TRP A 223 -18.20 3.82 -6.95
N ALA A 224 -18.61 3.07 -5.93
CA ALA A 224 -17.75 2.12 -5.23
C ALA A 224 -17.18 1.04 -6.17
N PHE A 225 -18.01 0.45 -7.03
CA PHE A 225 -17.55 -0.47 -8.07
C PHE A 225 -16.54 0.18 -9.02
N GLY A 226 -16.80 1.42 -9.46
CA GLY A 226 -15.92 2.19 -10.33
C GLY A 226 -14.52 2.39 -9.74
N ALA A 227 -14.41 2.69 -8.44
CA ALA A 227 -13.10 2.83 -7.80
C ALA A 227 -12.32 1.51 -7.72
N VAL A 228 -13.00 0.40 -7.40
CA VAL A 228 -12.39 -0.94 -7.39
C VAL A 228 -11.92 -1.32 -8.79
N ALA A 229 -12.77 -1.15 -9.80
CA ALA A 229 -12.44 -1.44 -11.21
C ALA A 229 -11.23 -0.61 -11.69
N LEU A 230 -11.20 0.67 -11.36
CA LEU A 230 -10.09 1.57 -11.72
C LEU A 230 -8.79 1.16 -11.01
N GLY A 231 -8.86 0.76 -9.74
CA GLY A 231 -7.71 0.19 -9.02
C GLY A 231 -7.16 -1.07 -9.68
N ILE A 232 -8.02 -2.00 -10.12
CA ILE A 232 -7.62 -3.22 -10.83
C ILE A 232 -6.94 -2.89 -12.16
N ILE A 233 -7.50 -1.94 -12.92
CA ILE A 233 -6.92 -1.50 -14.20
C ILE A 233 -5.51 -0.96 -13.99
N PHE A 234 -5.31 -0.08 -13.01
CA PHE A 234 -3.97 0.44 -12.72
C PHE A 234 -3.00 -0.65 -12.26
N PHE A 235 -3.46 -1.59 -11.42
CA PHE A 235 -2.62 -2.71 -10.99
C PHE A 235 -2.17 -3.56 -12.17
N ILE A 236 -3.09 -3.98 -13.04
CA ILE A 236 -2.78 -4.82 -14.21
C ILE A 236 -1.85 -4.08 -15.17
N ILE A 237 -2.13 -2.81 -15.47
CA ILE A 237 -1.26 -1.98 -16.32
C ILE A 237 0.14 -1.91 -15.72
N GLY A 238 0.27 -1.69 -14.40
CA GLY A 238 1.56 -1.68 -13.71
C GLY A 238 2.34 -2.98 -13.86
N GLN A 239 1.69 -4.14 -13.65
CA GLN A 239 2.33 -5.45 -13.81
C GLN A 239 2.75 -5.72 -15.27
N VAL A 240 1.91 -5.34 -16.23
CA VAL A 240 2.21 -5.51 -17.67
C VAL A 240 3.39 -4.62 -18.10
N LEU A 241 3.43 -3.37 -17.64
CA LEU A 241 4.54 -2.46 -17.93
C LEU A 241 5.86 -2.99 -17.36
N LEU A 242 5.84 -3.59 -16.16
CA LEU A 242 7.02 -4.15 -15.51
C LEU A 242 7.51 -5.46 -16.17
N TYR A 243 6.63 -6.45 -16.38
CA TYR A 243 7.08 -7.77 -16.84
C TYR A 243 7.13 -7.94 -18.36
N ALA A 244 6.31 -7.20 -19.12
CA ALA A 244 6.26 -7.33 -20.58
C ALA A 244 7.04 -6.23 -21.30
N PHE A 245 6.89 -4.97 -20.86
CA PHE A 245 7.37 -3.81 -21.63
C PHE A 245 8.62 -3.12 -21.07
N SER A 246 9.16 -3.52 -19.91
CA SER A 246 10.28 -2.81 -19.26
C SER A 246 11.48 -2.61 -20.19
N LYS A 247 11.94 -3.67 -20.89
CA LYS A 247 13.02 -3.58 -21.89
C LYS A 247 12.70 -2.60 -23.03
N VAL A 248 11.47 -2.64 -23.55
CA VAL A 248 11.03 -1.78 -24.65
C VAL A 248 11.01 -0.32 -24.19
N ILE A 249 10.50 -0.04 -23.00
CA ILE A 249 10.45 1.31 -22.43
C ILE A 249 11.88 1.84 -22.22
N CYS A 250 12.74 1.05 -21.58
CA CYS A 250 14.09 1.46 -21.24
C CYS A 250 14.95 1.79 -22.49
N THR A 251 14.83 0.99 -23.55
CA THR A 251 15.54 1.23 -24.81
C THR A 251 15.02 2.45 -25.57
N ASN A 252 13.71 2.67 -25.62
CA ASN A 252 13.12 3.83 -26.29
C ASN A 252 13.37 5.15 -25.56
N VAL A 253 13.44 5.11 -24.22
CA VAL A 253 13.70 6.27 -23.37
C VAL A 253 15.20 6.45 -23.08
N LYS A 254 16.07 5.83 -23.90
CA LYS A 254 17.55 5.96 -23.82
C LYS A 254 18.12 5.77 -22.41
N HIS A 255 17.62 4.76 -21.67
CA HIS A 255 18.05 4.46 -20.30
C HIS A 255 17.80 5.57 -19.27
N TYR A 256 16.92 6.54 -19.53
CA TYR A 256 16.51 7.52 -18.51
C TYR A 256 15.45 6.98 -17.56
N LEU A 257 14.52 6.16 -18.07
CA LEU A 257 13.44 5.54 -17.31
C LEU A 257 13.39 4.03 -17.57
N ASP A 258 12.91 3.28 -16.60
CA ASP A 258 12.72 1.82 -16.69
C ASP A 258 11.27 1.47 -16.29
N GLY A 259 10.82 0.25 -16.56
CA GLY A 259 9.47 -0.22 -16.24
C GLY A 259 9.13 -0.14 -14.75
N LEU A 260 10.13 -0.21 -13.86
CA LEU A 260 9.95 -0.01 -12.41
C LEU A 260 9.34 1.35 -12.06
N PHE A 261 9.73 2.41 -12.75
CA PHE A 261 9.18 3.76 -12.52
C PHE A 261 7.66 3.77 -12.76
N PHE A 262 7.23 3.23 -13.91
CA PHE A 262 5.81 3.19 -14.27
C PHE A 262 5.03 2.22 -13.38
N ALA A 263 5.62 1.09 -13.01
CA ALA A 263 5.01 0.13 -12.12
C ALA A 263 4.77 0.71 -10.71
N SER A 264 5.77 1.37 -10.13
CA SER A 264 5.63 2.05 -8.84
C SER A 264 4.56 3.14 -8.88
N LEU A 265 4.51 3.92 -9.96
CA LEU A 265 3.49 4.95 -10.15
C LEU A 265 2.08 4.36 -10.24
N CYS A 266 1.90 3.29 -11.04
CA CYS A 266 0.64 2.56 -11.12
C CYS A 266 0.25 1.90 -9.78
N ASN A 267 1.22 1.39 -9.02
CA ASN A 267 0.98 0.84 -7.68
C ASN A 267 0.49 1.91 -6.71
N VAL A 268 1.09 3.11 -6.72
CA VAL A 268 0.61 4.24 -5.90
C VAL A 268 -0.84 4.58 -6.24
N PHE A 269 -1.19 4.69 -7.53
CA PHE A 269 -2.58 4.95 -7.92
C PHE A 269 -3.53 3.81 -7.53
N THR A 270 -3.07 2.55 -7.60
CA THR A 270 -3.84 1.39 -7.13
C THR A 270 -4.17 1.55 -5.65
N ILE A 271 -3.17 1.86 -4.81
CA ILE A 271 -3.36 2.05 -3.36
C ILE A 271 -4.22 3.28 -3.05
N MET A 272 -4.12 4.36 -3.83
CA MET A 272 -5.04 5.49 -3.71
C MET A 272 -6.49 5.09 -3.99
N MET A 273 -6.73 4.19 -4.95
CA MET A 273 -8.08 3.69 -5.24
C MET A 273 -8.59 2.73 -4.16
N VAL A 274 -7.72 1.93 -3.55
CA VAL A 274 -8.07 1.11 -2.37
C VAL A 274 -8.50 2.01 -1.21
N TYR A 275 -7.75 3.08 -0.93
CA TYR A 275 -8.14 4.09 0.07
C TYR A 275 -9.47 4.76 -0.30
N LYS A 276 -9.60 5.24 -1.53
CA LYS A 276 -10.81 5.93 -1.99
C LYS A 276 -12.04 5.04 -1.90
N TYR A 277 -11.90 3.77 -2.25
CA TYR A 277 -12.95 2.77 -2.06
C TYR A 277 -13.36 2.65 -0.59
N TRP A 278 -12.39 2.47 0.32
CA TRP A 278 -12.66 2.40 1.75
C TRP A 278 -13.33 3.68 2.29
N ASP A 279 -12.90 4.84 1.81
CA ASP A 279 -13.46 6.14 2.22
C ASP A 279 -14.93 6.30 1.78
N MET A 280 -15.27 5.87 0.55
CA MET A 280 -16.64 5.93 0.01
C MET A 280 -17.63 5.03 0.75
N ILE A 281 -17.19 3.86 1.26
CA ILE A 281 -18.07 2.95 1.99
C ILE A 281 -18.24 3.32 3.49
N THR A 282 -17.49 4.33 3.97
CA THR A 282 -17.46 4.76 5.40
C THR A 282 -17.85 6.23 5.57
N THR A 283 -18.78 6.74 4.75
CA THR A 283 -19.15 8.17 4.72
C THR A 283 -20.03 8.62 5.90
N GLU A 284 -20.84 7.73 6.49
CA GLU A 284 -21.87 8.10 7.49
C GLU A 284 -21.33 8.30 8.93
N ASP A 285 -20.03 8.08 9.15
CA ASP A 285 -19.41 8.15 10.49
C ASP A 285 -18.98 9.56 10.93
N LEU A 286 -19.17 10.58 10.08
CA LEU A 286 -18.85 11.98 10.38
C LEU A 286 -20.05 12.77 10.93
N GLU A 287 -21.23 12.16 10.98
CA GLU A 287 -22.51 12.83 11.29
C GLU A 287 -22.73 13.06 12.80
N PHE A 288 -21.98 12.36 13.66
CA PHE A 288 -22.11 12.47 15.12
C PHE A 288 -21.16 13.48 15.76
N SER A 289 -20.30 14.15 14.99
CA SER A 289 -19.79 15.44 15.46
C SER A 289 -20.90 16.47 15.25
N VAL A 290 -21.86 16.48 16.18
CA VAL A 290 -22.56 17.73 16.50
C VAL A 290 -21.45 18.70 16.85
N SER A 291 -21.08 19.54 15.88
CA SER A 291 -20.29 20.71 16.17
C SER A 291 -21.17 21.48 17.13
N ASN A 292 -20.86 21.43 18.42
CA ASN A 292 -21.43 22.33 19.42
C ASN A 292 -20.93 23.76 19.21
N LYS A 293 -20.54 24.12 17.98
CA LYS A 293 -20.64 25.47 17.50
C LYS A 293 -22.14 25.69 17.30
N GLU A 294 -22.78 26.03 18.42
CA GLU A 294 -23.96 26.89 18.39
C GLU A 294 -23.76 27.85 17.24
N SER A 295 -24.62 27.68 16.25
CA SER A 295 -24.52 28.46 15.07
C SER A 295 -24.62 29.93 15.49
N THR A 296 -23.64 30.75 15.10
CA THR A 296 -23.58 32.15 15.60
C THR A 296 -24.84 32.93 15.22
N TRP A 297 -25.62 32.42 14.26
CA TRP A 297 -26.95 32.91 13.90
C TRP A 297 -28.05 32.56 14.93
N GLU A 298 -28.07 31.35 15.50
CA GLU A 298 -29.05 30.98 16.55
C GLU A 298 -28.84 31.79 17.84
N VAL A 299 -27.58 32.05 18.22
CA VAL A 299 -27.27 32.89 19.39
C VAL A 299 -27.72 34.35 19.18
N LYS A 300 -27.58 34.85 17.94
CA LYS A 300 -27.99 36.23 17.62
C LYS A 300 -29.51 36.38 17.61
N GLU A 301 -30.23 35.37 17.13
CA GLU A 301 -31.69 35.36 17.11
C GLU A 301 -32.26 35.31 18.54
N LEU A 302 -31.69 34.48 19.44
CA LEU A 302 -32.06 34.45 20.86
C LEU A 302 -31.77 35.77 21.60
N LEU A 303 -30.67 36.45 21.26
CA LEU A 303 -30.32 37.78 21.82
C LEU A 303 -31.15 38.93 21.23
N GLU A 304 -31.70 38.77 20.03
CA GLU A 304 -32.65 39.72 19.45
C GLU A 304 -34.05 39.51 20.04
N ASP A 305 -34.48 38.26 20.26
CA ASP A 305 -35.76 37.94 20.90
C ASP A 305 -35.78 38.37 22.37
N SER A 306 -34.69 38.17 23.12
CA SER A 306 -34.59 38.66 24.50
C SER A 306 -34.64 40.19 24.58
N ARG A 307 -33.98 40.90 23.67
CA ARG A 307 -34.05 42.37 23.57
C ARG A 307 -35.42 42.88 23.15
N ARG A 308 -36.15 42.10 22.35
CA ARG A 308 -37.52 42.43 21.94
C ARG A 308 -38.50 42.27 23.10
N TYR A 309 -38.29 41.26 23.95
CA TYR A 309 -39.11 41.02 25.13
C TYR A 309 -38.89 42.08 26.23
N ASP A 310 -37.64 42.52 26.44
CA ASP A 310 -37.34 43.61 27.40
C ASP A 310 -37.97 44.94 26.97
N ASN A 311 -37.89 45.29 25.68
CA ASN A 311 -38.46 46.54 25.16
C ASN A 311 -40.01 46.58 25.18
N ASP A 312 -40.70 45.44 25.17
CA ASP A 312 -42.16 45.38 25.21
C ASP A 312 -42.71 45.40 26.66
N SER A 313 -41.84 45.20 27.65
CA SER A 313 -42.22 45.21 29.07
C SER A 313 -42.30 46.61 29.68
N ASP A 314 -41.67 47.62 29.04
CA ASP A 314 -41.64 49.01 29.52
C ASP A 314 -42.85 49.86 29.08
N TYR A 315 -43.80 49.31 28.33
CA TYR A 315 -44.97 50.07 27.81
C TYR A 315 -46.32 49.72 28.45
N ASN A 316 -46.36 48.92 29.52
CA ASN A 316 -47.63 48.43 30.10
C ASN A 316 -47.77 48.61 31.63
N SER A 317 -47.35 49.75 32.18
CA SER A 317 -47.68 50.13 33.56
C SER A 317 -48.21 51.56 33.70
N VAL A 318 -49.35 51.85 33.08
CA VAL A 318 -50.19 53.00 33.45
C VAL A 318 -51.61 52.52 33.75
N TYR A 319 -51.87 52.14 35.00
CA TYR A 319 -53.22 52.18 35.56
C TYR A 319 -53.34 53.41 36.47
N PRO A 320 -54.33 54.30 36.25
CA PRO A 320 -54.56 55.44 37.12
C PRO A 320 -55.27 54.98 38.39
N SER A 321 -54.65 55.18 39.55
CA SER A 321 -55.33 55.10 40.84
C SER A 321 -56.01 56.45 41.10
N ASN A 322 -57.35 56.46 41.09
CA ASN A 322 -58.15 57.64 41.48
C ASN A 322 -59.35 57.23 42.35
N HIS A 323 -59.48 57.93 43.48
CA HIS A 323 -60.60 58.01 44.45
C HIS A 323 -60.84 56.76 45.33
N TYR A 324 -60.95 56.86 46.66
CA TYR A 324 -61.48 57.90 47.56
C TYR A 324 -60.64 58.08 48.83
#